data_AF-A0A917AKA1-F1
#
_entry.id   AF-A0A917AKA1-F1
#
_cell.length_a   1.000
_cell.length_b   1.000
_cell.length_c   1.000
_cell.angle_alpha   90.00
_cell.angle_beta   90.00
_cell.angle_gamma   90.00
#
_symmetry.space_group_name_H-M   'P 1'
#
loop_
_entity.id
_entity.type
_entity.pdbx_description
1 polymer ?
#
loop_
_entity_poly.entity_id
_entity_poly.type
_entity_poly.pdbx_seq_one_letter_code
_entity_poly.pdbx_strand_id
1 'polypeptide(L)'
;MPSSARQSGAARIREGIMLKEFKDFIAKGNVMDMAVGIIVGAAFTAIVKSMVGDLLNPIIGLIVGGIDFNNMFVLLSGEGEYASVEAAREGGAAVFAYGAFLTAVINFLMVAFVVFMLVRYVNKVKEASAKKEEEAPAEEAPKGPSQEELLIEIRDLLAAQKA
;
A
#
# COMPACT_ATOMS: atom_id res chain seq x y z
N MET A 1 -51.05 23.35 11.88
CA MET A 1 -50.06 22.34 11.47
C MET A 1 -49.09 22.91 10.42
N PRO A 2 -47.89 23.42 10.79
CA PRO A 2 -46.87 23.83 9.81
C PRO A 2 -45.45 23.22 10.04
N SER A 3 -45.32 22.12 10.79
CA SER A 3 -44.01 21.60 11.25
C SER A 3 -43.25 20.73 10.22
N SER A 4 -43.96 19.99 9.36
CA SER A 4 -43.34 18.99 8.47
C SER A 4 -42.56 19.58 7.29
N ALA A 5 -43.01 20.71 6.72
CA ALA A 5 -42.36 21.34 5.57
C ALA A 5 -41.03 22.04 5.93
N ARG A 6 -40.90 22.56 7.16
CA ARG A 6 -39.68 23.26 7.62
C ARG A 6 -38.56 22.29 7.99
N GLN A 7 -38.88 21.10 8.50
CA GLN A 7 -37.89 20.06 8.82
C GLN A 7 -37.27 19.44 7.56
N SER A 8 -38.05 19.25 6.49
CA SER A 8 -37.55 18.67 5.23
C SER A 8 -36.54 19.58 4.52
N GLY A 9 -36.74 20.91 4.57
CA GLY A 9 -35.81 21.88 3.99
C GLY A 9 -34.47 21.97 4.73
N ALA A 10 -34.50 21.99 6.07
CA ALA A 10 -33.30 22.04 6.90
C ALA A 10 -32.44 20.78 6.79
N ALA A 11 -33.07 19.60 6.65
CA ALA A 11 -32.37 18.34 6.45
C ALA A 11 -31.60 18.32 5.11
N ARG A 12 -32.24 18.72 4.01
CA ARG A 12 -31.59 18.77 2.68
C ARG A 12 -30.43 19.77 2.60
N ILE A 13 -30.53 20.90 3.31
CA ILE A 13 -29.43 21.88 3.39
C ILE A 13 -28.26 21.33 4.21
N ARG A 14 -28.52 20.69 5.36
CA ARG A 14 -27.47 20.06 6.18
C ARG A 14 -26.77 18.92 5.45
N GLU A 15 -27.51 18.13 4.69
CA GLU A 15 -26.98 17.04 3.88
C GLU A 15 -26.06 17.56 2.76
N GLY A 16 -26.47 18.63 2.07
CA GLY A 16 -25.61 19.31 1.10
C GLY A 16 -24.34 19.93 1.69
N ILE A 17 -24.41 20.45 2.91
CA ILE A 17 -23.25 21.01 3.64
C ILE A 17 -22.27 19.90 4.02
N MET A 18 -22.74 18.80 4.62
CA MET A 18 -21.90 17.67 5.00
C MET A 18 -21.20 17.01 3.79
N LEU A 19 -21.92 16.85 2.67
CA LEU A 19 -21.33 16.30 1.43
C LEU A 19 -20.26 17.23 0.85
N LYS A 20 -20.46 18.55 0.95
CA LYS A 20 -19.48 19.54 0.51
C LYS A 20 -18.24 19.53 1.42
N GLU A 21 -18.43 19.51 2.73
CA GLU A 21 -17.34 19.41 3.72
C GLU A 21 -16.54 18.12 3.58
N PHE A 22 -17.21 17.00 3.31
CA PHE A 22 -16.57 15.72 3.04
C PHE A 22 -15.75 15.74 1.73
N LYS A 23 -16.31 16.32 0.66
CA LYS A 23 -15.60 16.51 -0.60
C LYS A 23 -14.36 17.39 -0.39
N ASP A 24 -14.49 18.50 0.33
CA ASP A 24 -13.40 19.43 0.63
C ASP A 24 -12.33 18.77 1.54
N PHE A 25 -12.73 17.87 2.43
CA PHE A 25 -11.82 17.07 3.26
C PHE A 25 -11.03 16.04 2.43
N ILE A 26 -11.69 15.29 1.55
CA ILE A 26 -11.03 14.31 0.68
C ILE A 26 -10.19 14.97 -0.41
N ALA A 27 -10.57 16.17 -0.87
CA ALA A 27 -9.80 16.95 -1.82
C ALA A 27 -8.48 17.51 -1.25
N LYS A 28 -8.22 17.36 0.06
CA LYS A 28 -6.87 17.55 0.60
C LYS A 28 -5.97 16.46 0.02
N GLY A 29 -5.21 16.79 -1.03
CA GLY A 29 -4.48 15.84 -1.89
C GLY A 29 -3.72 14.71 -1.19
N ASN A 30 -3.14 14.97 -0.01
CA ASN A 30 -2.44 13.96 0.78
C ASN A 30 -3.33 12.76 1.21
N VAL A 31 -4.64 12.96 1.40
CA VAL A 31 -5.56 11.90 1.83
C VAL A 31 -5.92 10.98 0.65
N MET A 32 -6.12 11.54 -0.54
CA MET A 32 -6.48 10.75 -1.73
C MET A 32 -5.33 9.82 -2.14
N ASP A 33 -4.10 10.35 -2.20
CA ASP A 33 -2.92 9.56 -2.58
C ASP A 33 -2.63 8.47 -1.54
N MET A 34 -2.80 8.77 -0.25
CA MET A 34 -2.68 7.78 0.82
C MET A 34 -3.77 6.70 0.72
N ALA A 35 -5.02 7.08 0.44
CA ALA A 35 -6.13 6.14 0.30
C ALA A 35 -5.91 5.16 -0.86
N VAL A 36 -5.49 5.68 -2.02
CA VAL A 36 -5.14 4.85 -3.19
C VAL A 36 -3.99 3.91 -2.84
N GLY A 37 -2.94 4.41 -2.18
CA GLY A 37 -1.80 3.59 -1.74
C GLY A 37 -2.19 2.42 -0.83
N ILE A 38 -3.08 2.65 0.14
CA ILE A 38 -3.56 1.61 1.06
C ILE A 38 -4.41 0.57 0.31
N ILE A 39 -5.34 1.00 -0.53
CA ILE A 39 -6.24 0.10 -1.28
C ILE A 39 -5.43 -0.78 -2.23
N VAL A 40 -4.52 -0.18 -2.99
CA VAL A 40 -3.65 -0.92 -3.92
C VAL A 40 -2.71 -1.85 -3.15
N GLY A 41 -2.15 -1.40 -2.02
CA GLY A 41 -1.30 -2.23 -1.16
C GLY A 41 -2.01 -3.46 -0.60
N ALA A 42 -3.26 -3.30 -0.15
CA ALA A 42 -4.08 -4.41 0.35
C ALA A 42 -4.42 -5.41 -0.77
N ALA A 43 -4.86 -4.92 -1.93
CA ALA A 43 -5.16 -5.76 -3.08
C ALA A 43 -3.92 -6.52 -3.58
N PHE A 44 -2.77 -5.85 -3.66
CA PHE A 44 -1.51 -6.46 -4.07
C PHE A 44 -1.05 -7.55 -3.10
N THR A 45 -1.12 -7.29 -1.79
CA THR A 45 -0.79 -8.28 -0.76
C THR A 45 -1.69 -9.52 -0.87
N ALA A 46 -2.99 -9.33 -1.17
CA ALA A 46 -3.91 -10.44 -1.38
C ALA A 46 -3.54 -11.29 -2.62
N ILE A 47 -3.12 -10.65 -3.72
CA ILE A 47 -2.65 -11.34 -4.93
C ILE A 47 -1.41 -12.17 -4.63
N VAL A 48 -0.41 -11.61 -3.94
CA VAL A 48 0.80 -12.36 -3.57
C VAL A 48 0.47 -13.52 -2.65
N LYS A 49 -0.40 -13.30 -1.65
CA LYS A 49 -0.85 -14.36 -0.75
C LYS A 49 -1.54 -15.50 -1.50
N SER A 50 -2.43 -15.20 -2.46
CA SER A 50 -3.08 -16.19 -3.32
C SER A 50 -2.08 -16.93 -4.21
N MET A 51 -1.09 -16.23 -4.77
CA MET A 51 -0.03 -16.87 -5.55
C MET A 51 0.78 -17.87 -4.69
N VAL A 52 1.10 -17.52 -3.45
CA VAL A 52 1.82 -18.44 -2.55
C VAL A 52 0.90 -19.58 -2.10
N GLY A 53 -0.29 -19.27 -1.61
CA GLY A 53 -1.21 -20.23 -1.03
C GLY A 53 -1.89 -21.17 -2.04
N ASP A 54 -2.32 -20.63 -3.18
CA ASP A 54 -3.18 -21.35 -4.12
C ASP A 54 -2.39 -21.92 -5.31
N LEU A 55 -1.23 -21.33 -5.64
CA LEU A 55 -0.38 -21.80 -6.76
C LEU A 55 0.89 -22.50 -6.26
N LEU A 56 1.66 -21.89 -5.37
CA LEU A 56 2.94 -22.47 -4.93
C LEU A 56 2.77 -23.61 -3.94
N ASN A 57 1.96 -23.45 -2.89
CA ASN A 57 1.80 -24.48 -1.87
C ASN A 57 1.32 -25.84 -2.44
N PRO A 58 0.36 -25.92 -3.39
CA PRO A 58 -0.01 -27.20 -3.99
C PRO A 58 1.14 -27.84 -4.77
N ILE A 59 1.96 -27.05 -5.47
CA ILE A 59 3.12 -27.55 -6.23
C ILE A 59 4.18 -28.09 -5.27
N ILE A 60 4.49 -27.34 -4.21
CA ILE A 60 5.44 -27.78 -3.18
C ILE A 60 4.90 -29.02 -2.47
N GLY A 61 3.60 -29.04 -2.14
CA GLY A 61 2.92 -30.19 -1.55
C GLY A 61 3.05 -31.43 -2.42
N LEU A 62 2.82 -31.34 -3.73
CA LEU A 62 3.00 -32.46 -4.67
C LEU A 62 4.43 -33.02 -4.67
N ILE A 63 5.43 -32.14 -4.59
CA ILE A 63 6.85 -32.55 -4.58
C ILE A 63 7.24 -33.21 -3.25
N VAL A 64 6.70 -32.72 -2.13
CA VAL A 64 7.04 -33.19 -0.77
C VAL A 64 6.14 -34.35 -0.31
N GLY A 65 5.28 -34.89 -1.19
CA GLY A 65 4.49 -36.10 -0.92
C GLY A 65 3.07 -35.86 -0.44
N GLY A 66 2.45 -34.75 -0.82
CA GLY A 66 1.05 -34.41 -0.51
C GLY A 66 0.83 -33.75 0.86
N ILE A 67 1.90 -33.31 1.52
CA ILE A 67 1.80 -32.66 2.84
C ILE A 67 1.31 -31.22 2.65
N ASP A 68 0.16 -30.91 3.26
CA ASP A 68 -0.31 -29.53 3.42
C ASP A 68 0.33 -28.89 4.66
N PHE A 69 1.33 -28.04 4.42
CA PHE A 69 2.03 -27.31 5.48
C PHE A 69 1.08 -26.49 6.36
N ASN A 70 -0.03 -25.96 5.86
CA ASN A 70 -0.94 -25.17 6.69
C ASN A 70 -1.60 -26.02 7.79
N ASN A 71 -1.81 -27.31 7.51
CA ASN A 71 -2.45 -28.26 8.41
C ASN A 71 -1.45 -29.05 9.26
N MET A 72 -0.19 -28.63 9.30
CA MET A 72 0.77 -29.18 10.25
C MET A 72 0.63 -28.52 11.61
N PHE A 73 0.19 -29.29 12.60
CA PHE A 73 0.00 -28.81 13.96
C PHE A 73 0.30 -29.87 15.02
N VAL A 74 0.49 -29.40 16.26
CA VAL A 74 0.55 -30.24 17.46
C VAL A 74 -0.59 -29.86 18.39
N LEU A 75 -1.28 -30.85 18.95
CA LEU A 75 -2.30 -30.63 19.97
C LEU A 75 -1.63 -30.34 21.31
N LEU A 76 -2.03 -29.23 21.93
CA LEU A 76 -1.59 -28.80 23.26
C LEU A 76 -2.59 -29.22 24.34
N SER A 77 -3.87 -29.32 24.00
CA SER A 77 -4.93 -29.85 24.85
C SER A 77 -6.06 -30.41 23.98
N GLY A 78 -6.81 -31.37 24.53
CA GLY A 78 -7.83 -32.14 23.81
C GLY A 78 -7.32 -33.52 23.38
N GLU A 79 -8.25 -34.47 23.26
CA GLU A 79 -7.98 -35.84 22.83
C GLU A 79 -8.68 -36.08 21.48
N GLY A 80 -7.94 -36.62 20.52
CA GLY A 80 -8.46 -36.94 19.19
C GLY A 80 -7.44 -36.72 18.07
N GLU A 81 -7.69 -37.35 16.92
CA GLU A 81 -7.00 -37.03 15.67
C GLU A 81 -7.92 -36.13 14.83
N TYR A 82 -7.43 -34.95 14.48
CA TYR A 82 -8.17 -34.00 13.64
C TYR A 82 -7.48 -33.89 12.29
N ALA A 83 -8.28 -33.83 11.22
CA ALA A 83 -7.78 -33.74 9.85
C ALA A 83 -7.22 -32.35 9.48
N SER A 84 -7.56 -31.30 10.24
CA SER A 84 -7.13 -29.93 9.99
C SER A 84 -7.04 -29.12 11.29
N VAL A 85 -6.31 -28.00 11.22
CA VAL A 85 -6.24 -27.03 12.33
C VAL A 85 -7.63 -26.49 12.66
N GLU A 86 -8.49 -26.31 11.65
CA GLU A 86 -9.86 -25.82 11.81
C GLU A 86 -10.72 -26.84 12.56
N ALA A 87 -10.69 -28.12 12.16
CA ALA A 87 -11.42 -29.19 12.83
C ALA A 87 -11.00 -29.35 14.30
N ALA A 88 -9.70 -29.22 14.59
CA ALA A 88 -9.19 -29.26 15.95
C ALA A 88 -9.69 -28.08 16.81
N ARG A 89 -9.70 -26.86 16.24
CA ARG A 89 -10.20 -25.66 16.93
C ARG A 89 -11.71 -25.72 17.18
N GLU A 90 -12.49 -26.21 16.21
CA GLU A 90 -13.94 -26.41 16.36
C GLU A 90 -14.27 -27.47 17.40
N GLY A 91 -13.43 -28.50 17.52
CA GLY A 91 -13.50 -29.53 18.57
C GLY A 91 -13.11 -29.03 19.97
N GLY A 92 -12.76 -27.75 20.13
CA GLY A 92 -12.34 -27.18 21.41
C GLY A 92 -10.92 -27.52 21.84
N ALA A 93 -10.11 -28.12 20.95
CA ALA A 93 -8.72 -28.45 21.22
C ALA A 93 -7.82 -27.20 21.09
N ALA A 94 -6.81 -27.09 21.95
CA ALA A 94 -5.77 -26.07 21.78
C ALA A 94 -4.72 -26.59 20.80
N VAL A 95 -4.43 -25.80 19.76
CA VAL A 95 -3.61 -26.23 18.63
C VAL A 95 -2.39 -25.32 18.47
N PHE A 96 -1.20 -25.92 18.49
CA PHE A 96 0.04 -25.28 18.06
C PHE A 96 0.24 -25.47 16.55
N ALA A 97 -0.32 -24.55 15.76
CA ALA A 97 -0.29 -24.58 14.29
C ALA A 97 1.03 -24.01 13.73
N TYR A 98 2.14 -24.73 13.95
CA TYR A 98 3.47 -24.32 13.48
C TYR A 98 3.56 -24.24 11.95
N GLY A 99 2.79 -25.08 11.25
CA GLY A 99 2.72 -25.09 9.81
C GLY A 99 2.13 -23.82 9.22
N ALA A 100 0.95 -23.40 9.73
CA ALA A 100 0.33 -22.14 9.34
C ALA A 100 1.23 -20.91 9.63
N PHE A 101 1.98 -20.95 10.73
CA PHE A 101 2.96 -19.91 11.04
C PHE A 101 4.10 -19.86 10.02
N LEU A 102 4.67 -21.02 9.66
CA LEU A 102 5.73 -21.09 8.64
C LEU A 102 5.23 -20.58 7.28
N THR A 103 4.01 -20.95 6.88
CA THR A 103 3.37 -20.43 5.66
C THR A 103 3.24 -18.90 5.71
N ALA A 104 2.85 -18.33 6.86
CA ALA A 104 2.76 -16.89 7.03
C ALA A 104 4.13 -16.19 6.90
N VAL A 105 5.19 -16.78 7.46
CA VAL A 105 6.57 -16.28 7.31
C VAL A 105 7.02 -16.33 5.85
N ILE A 106 6.77 -17.43 5.14
CA ILE A 106 7.10 -17.56 3.71
C ILE A 106 6.35 -16.51 2.89
N ASN A 107 5.05 -16.33 3.13
CA ASN A 107 4.27 -15.30 2.45
C ASN A 107 4.82 -13.90 2.72
N PHE A 108 5.17 -13.57 3.96
CA PHE A 108 5.79 -12.29 4.30
C PHE A 108 7.11 -12.07 3.54
N LEU A 109 7.99 -13.08 3.49
CA LEU A 109 9.25 -13.01 2.74
C LEU A 109 9.02 -12.83 1.24
N MET A 110 8.02 -13.51 0.68
CA MET A 110 7.65 -13.38 -0.73
C MET A 110 7.10 -11.99 -1.05
N VAL A 111 6.18 -11.46 -0.24
CA VAL A 111 5.67 -10.09 -0.40
C VAL A 111 6.82 -9.09 -0.31
N ALA A 112 7.68 -9.21 0.71
CA ALA A 112 8.84 -8.34 0.88
C ALA A 112 9.79 -8.40 -0.32
N PHE A 113 10.04 -9.60 -0.85
CA PHE A 113 10.89 -9.80 -2.03
C PHE A 113 10.30 -9.13 -3.29
N VAL A 114 9.00 -9.30 -3.52
CA VAL A 114 8.33 -8.71 -4.69
C VAL A 114 8.29 -7.18 -4.57
N VAL A 115 7.96 -6.64 -3.38
CA VAL A 115 8.01 -5.19 -3.13
C VAL A 115 9.43 -4.65 -3.32
N PHE A 116 10.45 -5.35 -2.84
CA PHE A 116 11.85 -5.00 -3.07
C PHE A 116 12.19 -4.95 -4.56
N MET A 117 11.75 -5.93 -5.35
CA MET A 117 11.96 -5.92 -6.81
C MET A 117 11.29 -4.72 -7.48
N LEU A 118 10.06 -4.35 -7.06
CA LEU A 118 9.36 -3.18 -7.58
C LEU A 118 10.13 -1.89 -7.25
N VAL A 119 10.55 -1.71 -6.00
CA VAL A 119 11.34 -0.53 -5.58
C VAL A 119 12.65 -0.46 -6.36
N ARG A 120 13.36 -1.58 -6.49
CA ARG A 120 14.58 -1.68 -7.29
C ARG A 120 14.34 -1.30 -8.74
N TYR A 121 13.24 -1.76 -9.35
CA TYR A 121 12.89 -1.43 -10.72
C TYR A 121 12.61 0.07 -10.89
N VAL A 122 11.81 0.65 -9.99
CA VAL A 122 11.51 2.09 -10.00
C VAL A 122 12.80 2.91 -9.82
N ASN A 123 13.68 2.52 -8.90
CA ASN A 123 14.96 3.20 -8.71
C ASN A 123 15.83 3.10 -9.97
N LYS A 124 15.90 1.93 -10.61
CA LYS A 124 16.64 1.74 -11.87
C LYS A 124 16.09 2.61 -13.01
N VAL A 125 14.77 2.74 -13.12
CA VAL A 125 14.13 3.60 -14.14
C VAL A 125 14.41 5.07 -13.86
N LYS A 126 14.32 5.51 -12.60
CA LYS A 126 14.65 6.89 -12.19
C LYS A 126 16.11 7.24 -12.49
N GLU A 127 17.03 6.32 -12.21
CA GLU A 127 18.46 6.48 -12.54
C GLU A 127 18.68 6.52 -14.06
N ALA A 128 17.93 5.72 -14.83
CA ALA A 128 18.01 5.71 -16.29
C ALA A 128 17.44 6.99 -16.93
N SER A 129 16.40 7.60 -16.34
CA SER A 129 15.88 8.89 -16.79
C SER A 129 16.81 10.05 -16.41
N ALA A 130 17.42 10.01 -15.22
CA ALA A 130 18.37 11.04 -14.79
C ALA A 130 19.66 11.04 -15.63
N LYS A 131 20.18 9.86 -16.00
CA LYS A 131 21.34 9.76 -16.91
C LYS A 131 21.05 10.23 -18.34
N LYS A 132 19.79 10.15 -18.78
CA LYS A 132 19.40 10.57 -20.13
C LYS A 132 19.31 12.09 -20.28
N GLU A 133 19.17 12.83 -19.17
CA GLU A 133 19.28 14.29 -19.14
C GLU A 133 20.73 14.79 -19.19
N GLU A 134 21.71 13.92 -18.88
CA GLU A 134 23.15 14.23 -18.93
C GLU A 134 23.78 13.95 -20.32
N GLU A 135 23.17 13.08 -21.15
CA GLU A 135 23.69 12.67 -22.46
C GLU A 135 22.97 13.29 -23.67
N ALA A 136 21.95 14.13 -23.48
CA ALA A 136 21.50 14.99 -24.56
C ALA A 136 22.60 16.04 -24.82
N PRO A 137 23.23 16.06 -26.01
CA PRO A 137 24.11 17.17 -26.37
C PRO A 137 23.28 18.42 -26.20
N ALA A 138 23.77 19.35 -25.38
CA ALA A 138 23.17 20.64 -25.19
C ALA A 138 23.02 21.32 -26.55
N GLU A 139 21.84 21.22 -27.14
CA GLU A 139 21.37 22.25 -28.04
C GLU A 139 21.02 23.41 -27.11
N GLU A 140 21.99 24.31 -26.98
CA GLU A 140 21.93 25.53 -26.16
C GLU A 140 20.79 26.43 -26.65
N ALA A 141 19.56 26.14 -26.22
CA ALA A 141 18.55 27.18 -26.05
C ALA A 141 18.91 27.91 -24.75
N PRO A 142 19.09 29.25 -24.77
CA PRO A 142 19.59 29.99 -23.62
C PRO A 142 18.61 29.82 -22.46
N LYS A 143 19.01 29.04 -21.46
CA LYS A 143 18.27 28.94 -20.21
C LYS A 143 18.31 30.34 -19.59
N GLY A 144 17.14 30.95 -19.44
CA GLY A 144 17.01 32.18 -18.65
C GLY A 144 17.59 31.98 -17.25
N PRO A 145 17.89 33.08 -16.54
CA PRO A 145 18.63 33.03 -15.28
C PRO A 145 17.99 32.05 -14.30
N SER A 146 18.82 31.22 -13.69
CA SER A 146 18.44 30.28 -12.66
C SER A 146 17.81 31.00 -11.46
N GLN A 147 17.00 30.28 -10.69
CA GLN A 147 16.37 30.84 -9.48
C GLN A 147 17.40 31.37 -8.49
N GLU A 148 18.59 30.75 -8.44
CA GLU A 148 19.70 31.22 -7.60
C GLU A 148 20.27 32.55 -8.09
N GLU A 149 20.42 32.75 -9.40
CA GLU A 149 20.86 34.02 -9.99
C GLU A 149 19.85 35.14 -9.74
N LEU A 150 18.56 34.86 -9.90
CA LEU A 150 17.49 35.82 -9.59
C LEU A 150 17.48 36.21 -8.10
N LEU A 151 17.76 35.27 -7.19
CA LEU A 151 17.84 35.56 -5.76
C LEU A 151 19.05 36.42 -5.40
N ILE A 152 20.18 36.24 -6.09
CA ILE A 152 21.37 37.09 -5.94
C ILE A 152 21.06 38.50 -6.45
N GLU A 153 20.42 38.61 -7.61
CA GLU A 153 20.04 39.89 -8.20
C GLU A 153 19.06 40.66 -7.30
N ILE A 154 18.05 39.97 -6.75
CA ILE A 154 17.11 40.54 -5.76
C ILE A 154 17.84 41.00 -4.49
N ARG A 155 18.80 40.22 -3.98
CA ARG A 155 19.61 40.59 -2.80
C ARG A 155 20.38 41.89 -3.06
N ASP A 156 21.02 41.98 -4.21
CA ASP A 156 21.87 43.12 -4.55
C ASP A 156 21.03 44.38 -4.80
N LEU A 157 19.86 44.24 -5.44
CA LEU A 157 18.87 45.32 -5.57
C LEU A 157 18.32 45.79 -4.21
N LEU A 158 18.07 44.87 -3.26
CA LEU A 158 17.63 45.23 -1.91
C LEU A 158 18.73 45.91 -1.08
N ALA A 159 19.99 45.52 -1.27
CA ALA A 159 21.13 46.16 -0.61
C ALA A 159 21.33 47.59 -1.13
N ALA A 160 21.19 47.79 -2.45
CA ALA A 160 21.27 49.11 -3.07
C ALA A 160 20.12 50.05 -2.66
N GLN A 161 18.93 49.53 -2.36
CA GLN A 161 17.78 50.32 -1.93
C GLN A 161 17.82 50.73 -0.44
N LYS A 162 18.66 50.08 0.36
CA LYS A 162 18.85 50.37 1.80
C LYS A 162 20.03 51.30 2.09
N ALA A 163 20.82 51.67 1.07
CA ALA A 163 21.90 52.65 1.13
C ALA A 163 21.39 54.03 0.72
#